data_AF-A0A7C1CFL3-F1
#
_entry.id   AF-A0A7C1CFL3-F1
#
_cell.length_a   1.000
_cell.length_b   1.000
_cell.length_c   1.000
_cell.angle_alpha   90.00
_cell.angle_beta   90.00
_cell.angle_gamma   90.00
#
_symmetry.space_group_name_H-M   'P 1'
#
loop_
_entity.id
_entity.type
_entity.pdbx_description
1 polymer ?
#
loop_
_entity_poly.entity_id
_entity_poly.type
_entity_poly.pdbx_seq_one_letter_code
_entity_poly.pdbx_strand_id
1 'polypeptide(L)'
;MSELRKDPVVERWVIITDDPLRSPAITSHSSSLHSDGPCPFCPGNEHLCPPEILANRPQGSQPNDSRWNLRVIPNRSPLLTIEEDYKRLGEGLYDKI
;
A
#
# COMPACT_ATOMS: atom_id res chain seq x y z
N MET A 1 22.20 22.23 15.49
CA MET A 1 23.00 22.20 14.25
C MET A 1 22.12 21.79 13.08
N SER A 2 22.23 22.47 11.93
CA SER A 2 21.51 22.08 10.70
C SER A 2 22.50 21.71 9.60
N GLU A 3 22.23 20.64 8.87
CA GLU A 3 23.06 20.16 7.76
C GLU A 3 22.21 19.74 6.55
N LEU A 4 22.84 19.71 5.38
CA LEU A 4 22.22 19.26 4.13
C LEU A 4 22.88 17.95 3.68
N ARG A 5 22.09 16.89 3.49
CA ARG A 5 22.57 15.59 3.02
C ARG A 5 21.89 15.20 1.70
N LYS A 6 22.64 14.58 0.78
CA LYS A 6 22.09 14.02 -0.46
C LYS A 6 21.75 12.55 -0.27
N ASP A 7 20.52 12.18 -0.58
CA ASP A 7 20.07 10.78 -0.61
C ASP A 7 20.51 10.14 -1.94
N PRO A 8 21.33 9.08 -1.92
CA PRO A 8 21.80 8.43 -3.14
C PRO A 8 20.73 7.55 -3.82
N VAL A 9 19.63 7.21 -3.14
CA VAL A 9 18.59 6.33 -3.67
C VAL A 9 17.60 7.09 -4.54
N VAL A 10 17.18 8.28 -4.08
CA VAL A 10 16.20 9.13 -4.78
C VAL A 10 16.80 10.46 -5.28
N GLU A 11 18.11 10.63 -5.14
CA GLU A 11 18.91 11.78 -5.59
C GLU A 11 18.45 13.16 -5.10
N ARG A 12 17.73 13.23 -3.99
CA ARG A 12 17.23 14.50 -3.40
C ARG A 12 18.11 15.00 -2.27
N TRP A 13 18.09 16.31 -2.05
CA TRP A 13 18.68 16.92 -0.87
C TRP A 13 17.68 16.96 0.27
N VAL A 14 18.13 16.61 1.47
CA VAL A 14 17.34 16.60 2.71
C VAL A 14 18.03 17.49 3.74
N ILE A 15 17.22 18.28 4.45
CA ILE A 15 17.69 19.10 5.57
C ILE A 15 17.50 18.29 6.85
N ILE A 16 18.56 18.19 7.65
CA ILE A 16 18.53 17.58 8.98
C ILE A 16 18.80 18.68 10.01
N THR A 17 17.92 18.80 10.99
CA THR A 17 18.04 19.76 12.09
C THR A 17 17.63 19.12 13.40
N ASP A 18 18.33 19.46 14.47
CA ASP A 18 18.00 19.12 15.86
C ASP A 18 17.07 20.14 16.52
N ASP A 19 16.76 21.25 15.83
CA ASP A 19 15.93 22.33 16.34
C ASP A 19 14.44 21.95 16.23
N PRO A 20 13.74 21.72 17.36
CA PRO A 20 12.34 21.32 17.35
C PRO A 20 11.40 22.45 16.90
N LEU A 21 11.84 23.73 16.97
CA LEU A 21 11.05 24.87 16.48
C LEU A 21 11.11 25.01 14.95
N ARG A 22 12.18 24.48 14.32
CA ARG A 22 12.35 24.46 12.85
C ARG A 22 11.89 23.15 12.22
N SER A 23 11.75 22.11 13.03
CA SER A 23 11.19 20.83 12.60
C SER A 23 9.68 20.95 12.49
N PRO A 24 9.08 20.69 11.32
CA PRO A 24 7.62 20.71 11.20
C PRO A 24 7.04 19.67 12.16
N ALA A 25 6.03 20.09 12.95
CA ALA A 25 5.31 19.19 13.82
C ALA A 25 4.62 18.13 12.95
N ILE A 26 5.18 16.92 12.92
CA ILE A 26 4.52 15.77 12.29
C ILE A 26 3.41 15.38 13.24
N THR A 27 2.18 15.80 12.93
CA THR A 27 1.01 15.29 13.64
C THR A 27 0.95 13.79 13.43
N SER A 28 1.23 13.03 14.48
CA SER A 28 0.90 11.62 14.53
C SER A 28 -0.61 11.52 14.49
N HIS A 29 -1.17 11.37 13.30
CA HIS A 29 -2.56 10.94 13.19
C HIS A 29 -2.63 9.52 13.73
N SER A 30 -3.01 9.36 14.99
CA SER A 30 -3.57 8.11 15.46
C SER A 30 -4.94 8.00 14.81
N SER A 31 -4.99 7.55 13.56
CA SER A 31 -6.25 7.18 12.96
C SER A 31 -6.78 5.97 13.72
N SER A 32 -7.61 6.18 14.73
CA SER A 32 -8.52 5.14 15.20
C SER A 32 -9.54 4.94 14.08
N LEU A 33 -9.17 4.10 13.11
CA LEU A 33 -10.10 3.64 12.08
C LEU A 33 -11.11 2.72 12.75
N HIS A 34 -12.15 3.31 13.33
CA HIS A 34 -13.37 2.59 13.64
C HIS A 34 -14.15 2.43 12.34
N SER A 35 -14.01 1.26 11.73
CA SER A 35 -14.87 0.80 10.65
C SER A 35 -16.13 0.21 11.28
N ASP A 36 -17.29 0.87 11.11
CA ASP A 36 -18.62 0.39 11.56
C ASP A 36 -19.16 -0.81 10.74
N GLY A 37 -18.28 -1.63 10.15
CA GLY A 37 -18.64 -2.75 9.28
C GLY A 37 -17.73 -3.96 9.42
N PRO A 38 -18.18 -5.14 8.95
CA PRO A 38 -17.37 -6.35 8.97
C PRO A 38 -16.11 -6.13 8.13
N CYS A 39 -14.94 -6.33 8.73
CA CYS A 39 -13.66 -6.21 8.06
C CYS A 39 -13.54 -7.29 6.96
N PRO A 40 -13.42 -6.93 5.67
CA PRO A 40 -13.30 -7.91 4.58
C PRO A 40 -12.04 -8.79 4.69
N PHE A 41 -11.01 -8.30 5.37
CA PHE A 41 -9.73 -9.00 5.51
C PHE A 41 -9.67 -9.93 6.73
N CYS A 42 -10.65 -9.86 7.64
CA CYS A 42 -10.71 -10.77 8.77
C CYS A 42 -11.12 -12.18 8.32
N PRO A 43 -10.60 -13.24 8.97
CA PRO A 43 -11.01 -14.62 8.71
C PRO A 43 -12.54 -14.81 8.80
N GLY A 44 -13.12 -15.55 7.85
CA GLY A 44 -14.57 -15.79 7.74
C GLY A 44 -15.29 -14.84 6.78
N ASN A 45 -14.64 -13.72 6.41
CA ASN A 45 -15.16 -12.73 5.47
C ASN A 45 -14.52 -12.83 4.08
N GLU A 46 -13.92 -13.97 3.74
CA GLU A 46 -13.23 -14.17 2.46
C GLU A 46 -14.12 -13.87 1.25
N HIS A 47 -15.42 -14.17 1.36
CA HIS A 47 -16.44 -13.91 0.36
C HIS A 47 -16.66 -12.42 0.05
N LEU A 48 -16.17 -11.51 0.90
CA LEU A 48 -16.19 -10.06 0.68
C LEU A 48 -14.98 -9.57 -0.12
N CYS A 49 -14.00 -10.44 -0.37
CA CYS A 49 -12.80 -10.16 -1.15
C CYS A 49 -12.85 -10.84 -2.53
N PRO A 50 -12.11 -10.32 -3.52
CA PRO A 50 -11.84 -11.07 -4.74
C PRO A 50 -11.09 -12.38 -4.43
N PRO A 51 -11.16 -13.39 -5.32
CA PRO A 51 -10.48 -14.67 -5.13
C PRO A 51 -8.99 -14.51 -4.85
N GLU A 52 -8.47 -15.30 -3.92
CA GLU A 52 -7.03 -15.33 -3.61
C GLU A 52 -6.19 -15.74 -4.82
N ILE A 53 -5.10 -15.00 -5.08
CA ILE A 53 -4.04 -15.35 -6.03
C ILE A 53 -3.13 -16.40 -5.41
N LEU A 54 -2.81 -16.22 -4.12
CA LEU A 54 -1.95 -17.09 -3.33
C LEU A 54 -2.37 -17.03 -1.87
N ALA A 55 -2.25 -18.15 -1.15
CA ALA A 55 -2.44 -18.18 0.29
C ALA A 55 -1.43 -19.10 0.96
N ASN A 56 -0.85 -18.64 2.07
CA ASN A 56 -0.13 -19.49 3.00
C ASN A 56 -1.14 -20.07 4.00
N ARG A 57 -1.39 -21.37 3.91
CA ARG A 57 -2.45 -22.04 4.68
C ARG A 57 -2.03 -23.43 5.15
N PRO A 58 -2.54 -23.92 6.30
CA PRO A 58 -2.23 -25.25 6.80
C PRO A 58 -2.75 -26.34 5.85
N GLN A 59 -2.12 -27.52 5.86
CA GLN A 59 -2.58 -28.66 5.06
C GLN A 59 -4.05 -29.01 5.36
N GLY A 60 -4.81 -29.32 4.30
CA GLY A 60 -6.24 -29.65 4.40
C GLY A 60 -7.19 -28.45 4.36
N SER A 61 -6.68 -27.21 4.27
CA SER A 61 -7.51 -26.01 4.06
C SER A 61 -7.78 -25.75 2.58
N GLN A 62 -8.97 -25.20 2.30
CA GLN A 62 -9.43 -24.90 0.94
C GLN A 62 -9.09 -23.45 0.54
N PRO A 63 -8.99 -23.15 -0.77
CA PRO A 63 -8.86 -21.77 -1.23
C PRO A 63 -10.05 -20.92 -0.78
N ASN A 64 -9.79 -19.66 -0.38
CA ASN A 64 -10.82 -18.72 0.10
C ASN A 64 -11.61 -19.19 1.34
N ASP A 65 -11.06 -20.11 2.13
CA ASP A 65 -11.58 -20.45 3.46
C ASP A 65 -10.98 -19.51 4.52
N SER A 66 -11.51 -19.55 5.74
CA SER A 66 -11.07 -18.83 6.94
C SER A 66 -9.73 -19.30 7.52
N ARG A 67 -9.22 -20.46 7.12
CA ARG A 67 -8.01 -21.06 7.66
C ARG A 67 -6.77 -20.71 6.83
N TRP A 68 -6.18 -19.55 7.09
CA TRP A 68 -4.94 -19.10 6.48
C TRP A 68 -4.09 -18.31 7.47
N ASN A 69 -2.79 -18.28 7.22
CA ASN A 69 -1.85 -17.40 7.92
C ASN A 69 -1.68 -16.07 7.17
N LEU A 70 -1.72 -16.11 5.84
CA LEU A 70 -1.66 -14.94 4.96
C LEU A 70 -2.35 -15.24 3.63
N ARG A 71 -3.01 -14.23 3.04
CA ARG A 71 -3.56 -14.26 1.68
C ARG A 71 -3.03 -13.10 0.85
N VAL A 72 -2.81 -13.38 -0.44
CA VAL A 72 -2.57 -12.39 -1.49
C VAL A 72 -3.83 -12.35 -2.34
N ILE A 73 -4.53 -11.22 -2.31
CA ILE A 73 -5.79 -11.00 -3.03
C ILE A 73 -5.63 -9.80 -3.97
N PRO A 74 -6.34 -9.76 -5.11
CA PRO A 74 -6.47 -8.55 -5.91
C PRO A 74 -7.03 -7.39 -5.08
N ASN A 75 -6.55 -6.19 -5.33
CA ASN A 75 -7.21 -4.99 -4.83
C ASN A 75 -8.59 -4.88 -5.51
N ARG A 76 -9.66 -4.66 -4.73
CA ARG A 76 -11.04 -4.52 -5.25
C ARG A 76 -11.21 -3.31 -6.16
N SER A 77 -10.46 -2.24 -5.90
CA SER A 77 -10.44 -1.01 -6.70
C SER A 77 -8.99 -0.68 -7.06
N PRO A 78 -8.38 -1.46 -7.96
CA PRO A 78 -6.98 -1.28 -8.29
C PRO A 78 -6.79 0.04 -9.05
N LEU A 79 -5.69 0.74 -8.78
CA LEU A 79 -5.31 1.93 -9.56
C LEU A 79 -4.77 1.57 -10.95
N LEU A 80 -4.22 0.35 -11.08
CA LEU A 80 -3.63 -0.19 -12.29
C LEU A 80 -4.07 -1.63 -12.47
N THR A 81 -4.36 -2.01 -13.70
CA THR A 81 -4.90 -3.31 -14.11
C THR A 81 -3.91 -3.93 -15.09
N ILE A 82 -3.69 -5.25 -15.03
CA ILE A 82 -2.69 -5.92 -15.89
C ILE A 82 -3.28 -6.35 -17.24
N GLU A 83 -4.61 -6.32 -17.35
CA GLU A 83 -5.40 -6.75 -18.49
C GLU A 83 -5.53 -5.67 -19.57
N GLU A 84 -5.12 -4.43 -19.28
CA GLU A 84 -5.12 -3.33 -20.25
C GLU A 84 -3.72 -3.13 -20.84
N ASP A 85 -3.63 -3.04 -22.17
CA ASP A 85 -2.38 -2.69 -22.85
C ASP A 85 -1.98 -1.27 -22.49
N TYR A 86 -0.76 -1.10 -21.97
CA TYR A 86 -0.13 0.19 -21.72
C TYR A 86 -0.06 1.01 -23.00
N LYS A 87 -0.92 2.04 -23.12
CA LYS A 87 -0.93 2.93 -24.28
C LYS A 87 -0.08 4.14 -23.98
N ARG A 88 1.11 4.16 -24.56
CA ARG A 88 1.99 5.31 -24.52
C ARG A 88 1.33 6.49 -25.26
N LEU A 89 0.96 7.52 -24.51
CA LEU A 89 0.38 8.76 -25.00
C LEU A 89 1.40 9.88 -24.78
N GLY A 90 1.85 10.52 -25.85
CA GLY A 90 2.75 11.67 -25.73
C GLY A 90 2.03 12.85 -25.09
N GLU A 91 2.38 13.21 -23.86
CA GLU A 91 1.80 14.33 -23.11
C GLU A 91 2.90 15.32 -22.68
N GLY A 92 3.24 16.23 -23.58
CA GLY A 92 4.27 17.24 -23.34
C GLY A 92 5.70 16.68 -23.45
N LEU A 93 6.55 16.96 -22.46
CA LEU A 93 7.95 16.48 -22.43
C LEU A 93 8.04 14.99 -22.04
N TYR A 94 6.97 14.44 -21.45
CA TYR A 94 6.94 13.08 -20.93
C TYR A 94 5.83 12.28 -21.61
N ASP A 95 6.01 10.96 -21.65
CA ASP A 95 4.94 10.07 -22.07
C ASP A 95 4.12 9.64 -20.86
N LYS A 96 2.81 9.67 -21.02
CA LYS A 96 1.88 8.96 -20.15
C LYS A 96 1.80 7.51 -20.63
N ILE A 97 1.86 6.56 -19.70
CA ILE A 97 1.72 5.13 -19.94
C ILE A 97 0.42 4.66 -19.26
#